data_AF-A0A924VMB0-F1
#
_entry.id   AF-A0A924VMB0-F1
#
_cell.length_a   1.000
_cell.length_b   1.000
_cell.length_c   1.000
_cell.angle_alpha   90.00
_cell.angle_beta   90.00
_cell.angle_gamma   90.00
#
_symmetry.space_group_name_H-M   'P 1'
#
loop_
_entity.id
_entity.type
_entity.pdbx_description
1 polymer ?
#
loop_
_entity_poly.entity_id
_entity_poly.type
_entity_poly.pdbx_seq_one_letter_code
_entity_poly.pdbx_strand_id
1 'polypeptide(L)'
;MTTLAHRVVRQRGFLVALASGLVVLAVNLVQNVLNAVIGQLSFLGTSGVPAWQWWAGYAAQFASIAVPLTFGVVLSFWFIAPIGPDLHIAHVVTRAALAAAVGSALVFLVNLVTTGISLVTNGLMGQIRLTADAGDQFLRALGFSAVIAGGQLVTVAPLVILVGVLLRMWLERHPSEFEIVGIVDTA
;
A
#
# COMPACT_ATOMS: atom_id res chain seq x y z
N MET A 1 18.98 -12.67 -20.99
CA MET A 1 17.77 -12.04 -20.40
C MET A 1 18.07 -10.82 -19.51
N THR A 2 19.28 -10.67 -18.98
CA THR A 2 19.66 -9.55 -18.08
C THR A 2 19.79 -8.18 -18.76
N THR A 3 20.17 -8.13 -20.04
CA THR A 3 20.36 -6.87 -20.79
C THR A 3 19.05 -6.18 -21.19
N LEU A 4 17.98 -6.94 -21.46
CA LEU A 4 16.65 -6.40 -21.73
C LEU A 4 16.00 -5.85 -20.44
N ALA A 5 16.13 -6.56 -19.33
CA ALA A 5 15.69 -6.08 -18.02
C ALA A 5 16.39 -4.77 -17.64
N HIS A 6 17.71 -4.68 -17.88
CA HIS A 6 18.47 -3.45 -17.62
C HIS A 6 18.01 -2.27 -18.48
N ARG A 7 17.61 -2.49 -19.74
CA ARG A 7 17.04 -1.43 -20.60
C ARG A 7 15.66 -0.98 -20.13
N VAL A 8 14.77 -1.92 -19.80
CA VAL A 8 13.41 -1.59 -19.35
C VAL A 8 13.42 -0.85 -18.01
N VAL A 9 14.31 -1.23 -17.08
CA VAL A 9 14.49 -0.58 -15.78
C VAL A 9 15.08 0.83 -15.91
N ARG A 10 16.00 1.03 -16.86
CA ARG A 10 16.71 2.31 -17.07
C ARG A 10 15.95 3.30 -17.96
N GLN A 11 15.10 2.82 -18.88
CA GLN A 11 14.24 3.65 -19.72
C GLN A 11 12.98 4.17 -19.00
N ARG A 12 12.56 3.60 -17.86
CA ARG A 12 11.24 3.87 -17.24
C ARG A 12 11.26 4.48 -15.84
N GLY A 13 12.40 5.02 -15.38
CA GLY A 13 12.44 5.71 -14.08
C GLY A 13 12.17 4.82 -12.86
N PHE A 14 12.48 3.53 -12.92
CA PHE A 14 12.22 2.56 -11.83
C PHE A 14 12.76 3.01 -10.47
N LEU A 15 13.98 3.56 -10.43
CA LEU A 15 14.61 4.02 -9.19
C LEU A 15 13.83 5.16 -8.53
N VAL A 16 13.21 6.01 -9.34
CA VAL A 16 12.41 7.16 -8.90
C VAL A 16 11.06 6.68 -8.35
N ALA A 17 10.44 5.70 -9.01
CA ALA A 17 9.24 5.01 -8.52
C ALA A 17 9.49 4.20 -7.23
N LEU A 18 10.67 3.57 -7.13
CA LEU A 18 11.07 2.84 -5.94
C LEU A 18 11.36 3.79 -4.77
N ALA A 19 12.02 4.93 -5.01
CA ALA A 19 12.26 5.95 -4.01
C ALA A 19 10.94 6.54 -3.47
N SER A 20 9.97 6.86 -4.34
CA SER A 20 8.66 7.36 -3.91
C SER A 20 7.87 6.31 -3.12
N GLY A 21 7.90 5.05 -3.57
CA GLY A 21 7.35 3.93 -2.80
C GLY A 21 7.98 3.80 -1.41
N LEU A 22 9.30 3.88 -1.32
CA LEU A 22 10.02 3.81 -0.03
C LEU A 22 9.67 4.98 0.90
N VAL A 23 9.48 6.18 0.37
CA VAL A 23 9.00 7.33 1.18
C VAL A 23 7.60 7.06 1.73
N VAL A 24 6.69 6.53 0.90
CA VAL A 24 5.34 6.16 1.35
C VAL A 24 5.40 5.07 2.41
N LEU A 25 6.27 4.07 2.24
CA LEU A 25 6.48 3.01 3.23
C LEU A 25 7.03 3.56 4.55
N ALA A 26 8.02 4.44 4.49
CA ALA A 26 8.65 5.02 5.67
C ALA A 26 7.65 5.87 6.47
N VAL A 27 6.84 6.70 5.81
CA VAL A 27 5.82 7.49 6.51
C VAL A 27 4.73 6.59 7.09
N ASN A 28 4.29 5.57 6.36
CA ASN A 28 3.34 4.59 6.90
C ASN A 28 3.91 3.84 8.11
N LEU A 29 5.18 3.44 8.08
CA LEU A 29 5.84 2.80 9.22
C LEU A 29 5.77 3.73 10.44
N VAL A 30 6.17 4.99 10.29
CA VAL A 30 6.15 5.97 11.40
C VAL A 30 4.74 6.19 11.94
N GLN A 31 3.74 6.35 11.07
CA GLN A 31 2.35 6.51 11.49
C GLN A 31 1.82 5.28 12.23
N ASN A 32 2.11 4.07 11.73
CA ASN A 32 1.69 2.84 12.39
C ASN A 32 2.38 2.65 13.75
N VAL A 33 3.68 2.94 13.87
CA VAL A 33 4.38 2.90 15.16
C VAL A 33 3.77 3.89 16.13
N LEU A 34 3.53 5.13 15.70
CA LEU A 34 2.92 6.16 16.56
C LEU A 34 1.53 5.74 17.05
N ASN A 35 0.68 5.22 16.17
CA ASN A 35 -0.64 4.71 16.54
C ASN A 35 -0.55 3.54 17.53
N ALA A 36 0.42 2.63 17.34
CA ALA A 36 0.65 1.53 18.27
C ALA A 36 1.09 2.02 19.66
N VAL A 37 1.98 3.01 19.71
CA VAL A 37 2.44 3.62 20.97
C VAL A 37 1.30 4.36 21.67
N ILE A 38 0.50 5.16 20.94
CA ILE A 38 -0.67 5.86 21.49
C ILE A 38 -1.71 4.86 22.01
N GLY A 39 -1.95 3.78 21.26
CA GLY A 39 -2.80 2.68 21.71
C GLY A 39 -2.31 2.09 23.03
N GLN A 40 -1.02 1.77 23.13
CA GLN A 40 -0.41 1.22 24.35
C GLN A 40 -0.49 2.18 25.54
N LEU A 41 -0.26 3.47 25.34
CA LEU A 41 -0.41 4.51 26.37
C LEU A 41 -1.84 4.54 26.92
N SER A 42 -2.84 4.19 26.12
CA SER A 42 -4.25 4.12 26.54
C SER A 42 -4.58 2.89 27.38
N PHE A 43 -3.73 1.85 27.37
CA PHE A 43 -3.90 0.59 28.12
C PHE A 43 -2.86 0.38 29.22
N LEU A 44 -1.95 1.34 29.40
CA LEU A 44 -0.96 1.34 30.47
C LEU A 44 -1.68 1.40 31.83
N GLY A 45 -1.69 0.26 32.52
CA GLY A 45 -2.31 0.08 33.84
C GLY A 45 -3.53 -0.83 33.88
N THR A 46 -4.05 -1.29 32.73
CA THR A 46 -5.30 -2.09 32.68
C THR A 46 -5.15 -3.49 32.10
N SER A 47 -4.05 -3.81 31.40
CA SER A 47 -3.91 -5.05 30.64
C SER A 47 -2.74 -5.93 31.13
N GLY A 48 -3.02 -7.19 31.48
CA GLY A 48 -2.02 -8.21 31.82
C GLY A 48 -1.40 -8.91 30.61
N VAL A 49 -1.47 -8.30 29.43
CA VAL A 49 -1.03 -8.91 28.16
C VAL A 49 0.48 -8.73 27.97
N PRO A 50 1.26 -9.81 27.77
CA PRO A 50 2.70 -9.73 27.58
C PRO A 50 3.11 -8.83 26.41
N ALA A 51 4.09 -7.93 26.61
CA ALA A 51 4.53 -6.94 25.63
C ALA A 51 4.84 -7.51 24.23
N TRP A 52 5.35 -8.75 24.14
CA TRP A 52 5.68 -9.38 22.86
C TRP A 52 4.47 -9.63 21.95
N GLN A 53 3.29 -9.91 22.51
CA GLN A 53 2.08 -10.17 21.71
C GLN A 53 1.60 -8.91 20.98
N TRP A 54 1.84 -7.74 21.56
CA TRP A 54 1.52 -6.45 20.95
C TRP A 54 2.39 -6.19 19.72
N TRP A 55 3.68 -6.49 19.82
CA TRP A 55 4.62 -6.35 18.71
C TRP A 55 4.37 -7.37 17.59
N ALA A 56 3.91 -8.58 17.93
CA ALA A 56 3.49 -9.58 16.94
C ALA A 56 2.25 -9.10 16.17
N GLY A 57 1.24 -8.56 16.86
CA GLY A 57 0.06 -7.97 16.23
C GLY A 57 0.40 -6.77 15.33
N TYR A 58 1.31 -5.91 15.80
CA TYR A 58 1.85 -4.79 15.03
C TYR A 58 2.55 -5.25 13.74
N ALA A 59 3.43 -6.24 13.84
CA ALA A 59 4.16 -6.77 12.68
C ALA A 59 3.21 -7.37 11.63
N ALA A 60 2.17 -8.08 12.08
CA ALA A 60 1.15 -8.64 11.20
C ALA A 60 0.36 -7.55 10.47
N GLN A 61 -0.06 -6.48 11.18
CA GLN A 61 -0.78 -5.35 10.60
C GLN A 61 0.09 -4.55 9.62
N PHE A 62 1.35 -4.33 9.96
CA PHE A 62 2.30 -3.67 9.07
C PHE A 62 2.51 -4.49 7.78
N ALA A 63 2.68 -5.80 7.89
CA ALA A 63 2.86 -6.68 6.74
C ALA A 63 1.62 -6.75 5.83
N SER A 64 0.40 -6.72 6.39
CA SER A 64 -0.83 -6.83 5.60
C SER A 64 -1.29 -5.51 4.98
N ILE A 65 -0.78 -4.36 5.44
CA ILE A 65 -1.20 -3.03 4.98
C ILE A 65 -0.07 -2.27 4.30
N ALA A 66 1.06 -2.07 4.97
CA ALA A 66 2.12 -1.20 4.46
C ALA A 66 2.85 -1.81 3.25
N VAL A 67 3.07 -3.13 3.26
CA VAL A 67 3.75 -3.82 2.15
C VAL A 67 2.91 -3.79 0.87
N PRO A 68 1.64 -4.22 0.84
CA PRO A 68 0.84 -4.21 -0.39
C PRO A 68 0.60 -2.80 -0.92
N LEU A 69 0.40 -1.83 -0.02
CA LEU A 69 0.25 -0.43 -0.38
C LEU A 69 1.49 0.11 -1.10
N THR A 70 2.68 -0.16 -0.54
CA THR A 70 3.94 0.27 -1.12
C THR A 70 4.16 -0.35 -2.49
N PHE A 71 3.91 -1.66 -2.62
CA PHE A 71 3.98 -2.33 -3.91
C PHE A 71 3.02 -1.72 -4.94
N GLY A 72 1.79 -1.39 -4.54
CA GLY A 72 0.83 -0.72 -5.43
C GLY A 72 1.32 0.64 -5.91
N VAL A 73 1.83 1.47 -5.01
CA VAL A 73 2.36 2.79 -5.35
C VAL A 73 3.57 2.69 -6.28
N VAL A 74 4.50 1.76 -6.01
CA VAL A 74 5.66 1.51 -6.89
C VAL A 74 5.22 1.05 -8.26
N LEU A 75 4.31 0.07 -8.34
CA LEU A 75 3.80 -0.45 -9.61
C LEU A 75 3.07 0.64 -10.40
N SER A 76 2.29 1.49 -9.74
CA SER A 76 1.58 2.58 -10.41
C SER A 76 2.52 3.64 -10.95
N PHE A 77 3.51 4.09 -10.18
CA PHE A 77 4.48 5.08 -10.66
C PHE A 77 5.51 4.50 -11.63
N TRP A 78 5.69 3.18 -11.67
CA TRP A 78 6.63 2.54 -12.60
C TRP A 78 5.98 2.13 -13.93
N PHE A 79 4.79 1.54 -13.91
CA PHE A 79 4.15 0.99 -15.11
C PHE A 79 2.91 1.75 -15.58
N ILE A 80 2.04 2.15 -14.67
CA ILE A 80 0.70 2.64 -15.04
C ILE A 80 0.78 4.11 -15.45
N ALA A 81 1.33 4.94 -14.57
CA ALA A 81 1.23 6.38 -14.64
C ALA A 81 2.52 7.02 -14.07
N PRO A 82 3.65 6.87 -14.76
CA PRO A 82 4.90 7.49 -14.34
C PRO A 82 4.77 9.02 -14.44
N ILE A 83 5.49 9.71 -13.58
CA ILE A 83 5.45 11.17 -13.48
C ILE A 83 6.64 11.71 -14.27
N GLY A 84 6.37 12.42 -15.35
CA GLY A 84 7.37 13.15 -16.13
C GLY A 84 7.46 14.64 -15.72
N PRO A 85 8.57 15.31 -16.03
CA PRO A 85 8.78 16.73 -15.72
C PRO A 85 7.79 17.65 -16.46
N ASP A 86 7.37 17.28 -17.68
CA ASP A 86 6.52 18.11 -18.54
C ASP A 86 5.02 18.01 -18.20
N LEU A 87 4.63 17.19 -17.22
CA LEU A 87 3.23 17.05 -16.85
C LEU A 87 2.73 18.27 -16.07
N HIS A 88 1.54 18.77 -16.42
CA HIS A 88 0.83 19.74 -15.58
C HIS A 88 0.49 19.14 -14.21
N ILE A 89 0.45 20.00 -13.17
CA ILE A 89 0.14 19.61 -11.78
C ILE A 89 -1.17 18.82 -11.69
N ALA A 90 -2.20 19.21 -12.47
CA ALA A 90 -3.48 18.51 -12.51
C ALA A 90 -3.34 17.03 -12.91
N HIS A 91 -2.48 16.72 -13.90
CA HIS A 91 -2.23 15.33 -14.32
C HIS A 91 -1.41 14.57 -13.28
N VAL A 92 -0.50 15.22 -12.56
CA VAL A 92 0.24 14.58 -11.47
C VAL A 92 -0.69 14.18 -10.33
N VAL A 93 -1.66 15.03 -9.99
CA VAL A 93 -2.67 14.72 -8.96
C VAL A 93 -3.53 13.52 -9.37
N THR A 94 -4.02 13.47 -10.61
CA THR A 94 -4.87 12.35 -11.05
C THR A 94 -4.10 11.03 -11.12
N ARG A 95 -2.84 11.05 -11.58
CA ARG A 95 -1.94 9.88 -11.59
C ARG A 95 -1.61 9.38 -10.19
N ALA A 96 -1.34 10.29 -9.26
CA ALA A 96 -1.07 9.95 -7.87
C ALA A 96 -2.32 9.43 -7.14
N ALA A 97 -3.50 9.99 -7.43
CA ALA A 97 -4.77 9.47 -6.91
C ALA A 97 -5.05 8.06 -7.43
N LEU A 98 -4.75 7.79 -8.70
CA LEU A 98 -4.85 6.45 -9.27
C LEU A 98 -3.85 5.48 -8.62
N ALA A 99 -2.61 5.93 -8.34
CA ALA A 99 -1.63 5.14 -7.61
C ALA A 99 -2.10 4.78 -6.19
N ALA A 100 -2.73 5.73 -5.48
CA ALA A 100 -3.33 5.47 -4.18
C ALA A 100 -4.51 4.48 -4.27
N ALA A 101 -5.35 4.59 -5.30
CA ALA A 101 -6.45 3.66 -5.56
C ALA A 101 -5.95 2.24 -5.82
N VAL A 102 -4.90 2.07 -6.63
CA VAL A 102 -4.27 0.77 -6.90
C VAL A 102 -3.63 0.20 -5.63
N GLY A 103 -2.94 1.02 -4.84
CA GLY A 103 -2.40 0.61 -3.54
C GLY A 103 -3.49 0.13 -2.56
N SER A 104 -4.59 0.87 -2.44
CA SER A 104 -5.74 0.49 -1.62
C SER A 104 -6.40 -0.81 -2.09
N ALA A 105 -6.55 -0.99 -3.41
CA ALA A 105 -7.08 -2.23 -3.98
C ALA A 105 -6.20 -3.44 -3.65
N LEU A 106 -4.87 -3.30 -3.64
CA LEU A 106 -3.98 -4.38 -3.23
C LEU A 106 -4.10 -4.69 -1.73
N VAL A 107 -4.24 -3.67 -0.88
CA VAL A 107 -4.51 -3.87 0.56
C VAL A 107 -5.81 -4.63 0.77
N PHE A 108 -6.87 -4.31 0.01
CA PHE A 108 -8.12 -5.05 0.04
C PHE A 108 -7.92 -6.53 -0.29
N LEU A 109 -7.24 -6.82 -1.42
CA LEU A 109 -7.00 -8.19 -1.85
C LEU A 109 -6.18 -8.99 -0.84
N VAL A 110 -5.12 -8.40 -0.29
CA VAL A 110 -4.27 -9.07 0.71
C VAL A 110 -5.07 -9.37 1.97
N ASN A 111 -5.83 -8.41 2.49
CA ASN A 111 -6.66 -8.64 3.68
C ASN A 111 -7.75 -9.69 3.45
N LEU A 112 -8.38 -9.68 2.26
CA LEU A 112 -9.37 -10.68 1.89
C LEU A 112 -8.76 -12.09 1.86
N VAL A 113 -7.58 -12.24 1.25
CA VAL A 113 -6.87 -13.52 1.17
C VAL A 113 -6.42 -13.99 2.55
N THR A 114 -5.82 -13.13 3.38
CA THR A 114 -5.39 -13.50 4.74
C THR A 114 -6.56 -13.90 5.62
N THR A 115 -7.71 -13.23 5.47
CA THR A 115 -8.91 -13.57 6.23
C THR A 115 -9.53 -14.87 5.73
N GLY A 116 -9.59 -15.07 4.41
CA GLY A 116 -10.03 -16.33 3.81
C GLY A 116 -9.19 -17.52 4.27
N ILE A 117 -7.86 -17.37 4.27
CA ILE A 117 -6.94 -18.41 4.78
C ILE A 117 -7.20 -18.69 6.26
N SER A 118 -7.38 -17.65 7.08
CA SER A 118 -7.70 -17.83 8.51
C SER A 118 -9.00 -18.60 8.70
N LEU A 119 -10.06 -18.27 7.96
CA LEU A 119 -11.35 -18.96 8.04
C LEU A 119 -11.24 -20.44 7.66
N VAL A 120 -10.54 -20.74 6.56
CA VAL A 120 -10.31 -22.13 6.13
C VAL A 120 -9.47 -22.89 7.15
N THR A 121 -8.41 -22.27 7.65
CA THR A 121 -7.50 -22.87 8.64
C THR A 121 -8.23 -23.20 9.93
N ASN A 122 -9.04 -22.27 10.44
CA ASN A 122 -9.83 -22.47 11.65
C ASN A 122 -10.96 -23.50 11.44
N GLY A 123 -11.53 -23.58 10.24
CA GLY A 123 -12.45 -24.66 9.86
C GLY A 123 -11.79 -26.03 9.86
N LEU A 124 -10.58 -26.15 9.30
CA LEU A 124 -9.79 -27.39 9.27
C LEU A 124 -9.31 -27.82 10.67
N MET A 125 -8.99 -26.86 11.55
CA MET A 125 -8.63 -27.12 12.94
C MET A 125 -9.84 -27.44 13.84
N GLY A 126 -11.05 -27.51 13.28
CA GLY A 126 -12.28 -27.81 14.03
C GLY A 126 -12.74 -26.70 14.98
N GLN A 127 -12.12 -25.51 14.90
CA GLN A 127 -12.48 -24.34 15.71
C GLN A 127 -13.74 -23.64 15.16
N ILE A 128 -14.09 -23.88 13.90
CA ILE A 128 -15.29 -23.33 13.25
C ILE A 128 -16.02 -24.47 12.54
N ARG A 129 -17.33 -24.55 12.71
CA ARG A 129 -18.17 -25.42 11.87
C ARG A 129 -18.26 -24.78 10.48
N LEU A 130 -17.82 -25.51 9.45
CA LEU A 130 -17.97 -25.11 8.04
C LEU A 130 -19.45 -25.21 7.61
N THR A 131 -20.29 -24.34 8.19
CA THR A 131 -21.74 -24.22 7.98
C THR A 131 -22.08 -22.80 7.51
N ALA A 132 -23.38 -22.44 7.46
CA ALA A 132 -23.85 -21.11 7.07
C ALA A 132 -23.15 -19.94 7.82
N ASP A 133 -22.66 -20.18 9.04
CA ASP A 133 -21.85 -19.23 9.81
C ASP A 133 -20.52 -18.83 9.13
N ALA A 134 -19.90 -19.72 8.35
CA ALA A 134 -18.69 -19.41 7.59
C ALA A 134 -18.99 -18.41 6.46
N GLY A 135 -20.20 -18.47 5.88
CA GLY A 135 -20.69 -17.51 4.89
C GLY A 135 -20.90 -16.12 5.49
N ASP A 136 -21.55 -16.02 6.65
CA ASP A 136 -21.74 -14.74 7.34
C ASP A 136 -20.40 -14.13 7.79
N GLN A 137 -19.49 -14.95 8.32
CA GLN A 137 -18.13 -14.51 8.68
C GLN A 137 -17.34 -14.01 7.47
N PHE A 138 -17.47 -14.66 6.32
CA PHE A 138 -16.84 -14.22 5.09
C PHE A 138 -17.42 -12.88 4.57
N LEU A 139 -18.74 -12.71 4.61
CA LEU A 139 -19.39 -11.45 4.23
C LEU A 139 -18.99 -10.29 5.16
N ARG A 140 -18.91 -10.55 6.47
CA ARG A 140 -18.38 -9.58 7.45
C ARG A 140 -16.91 -9.26 7.18
N ALA A 141 -16.09 -10.25 6.87
CA ALA A 141 -14.69 -10.08 6.51
C ALA A 141 -14.52 -9.23 5.24
N LEU A 142 -15.36 -9.45 4.22
CA LEU A 142 -15.40 -8.62 3.02
C LEU A 142 -15.74 -7.17 3.35
N GLY A 143 -16.80 -6.94 4.14
CA GLY A 143 -17.20 -5.60 4.58
C GLY A 143 -16.10 -4.90 5.37
N PHE A 144 -15.48 -5.59 6.33
CA PHE A 144 -14.39 -5.05 7.13
C PHE A 144 -13.15 -4.74 6.28
N SER A 145 -12.79 -5.63 5.35
CA SER A 145 -11.67 -5.42 4.42
C SER A 145 -11.92 -4.22 3.51
N ALA A 146 -13.15 -4.04 3.04
CA ALA A 146 -13.54 -2.89 2.22
C ALA A 146 -13.46 -1.58 3.00
N VAL A 147 -13.90 -1.57 4.27
CA VAL A 147 -13.78 -0.40 5.16
C VAL A 147 -12.31 -0.05 5.43
N ILE A 148 -11.46 -1.05 5.70
CA ILE A 148 -10.01 -0.83 5.86
C ILE A 148 -9.43 -0.23 4.59
N ALA A 149 -9.68 -0.84 3.43
CA ALA A 149 -9.12 -0.37 2.16
C ALA A 149 -9.60 1.05 1.82
N GLY A 150 -10.88 1.35 2.02
CA GLY A 150 -11.43 2.69 1.83
C GLY A 150 -10.82 3.71 2.80
N GLY A 151 -10.67 3.37 4.07
CA GLY A 151 -9.98 4.21 5.05
C GLY A 151 -8.52 4.48 4.65
N GLN A 152 -7.81 3.44 4.19
CA GLN A 152 -6.43 3.58 3.71
C GLN A 152 -6.35 4.47 2.47
N LEU A 153 -7.30 4.38 1.54
CA LEU A 153 -7.35 5.27 0.37
C LEU A 153 -7.43 6.74 0.79
N VAL A 154 -8.36 7.08 1.70
CA VAL A 154 -8.54 8.46 2.18
C VAL A 154 -7.30 8.95 2.93
N THR A 155 -6.67 8.08 3.72
CA THR A 155 -5.51 8.44 4.55
C THR A 155 -4.24 8.59 3.71
N VAL A 156 -4.04 7.73 2.72
CA VAL A 156 -2.80 7.64 1.93
C VAL A 156 -2.84 8.53 0.69
N ALA A 157 -4.02 8.81 0.12
CA ALA A 157 -4.12 9.62 -1.11
C ALA A 157 -3.44 11.00 -0.99
N PRO A 158 -3.63 11.81 0.08
CA PRO A 158 -2.94 13.09 0.22
C PRO A 158 -1.41 12.93 0.23
N LEU A 159 -0.92 11.86 0.87
CA LEU A 159 0.50 11.57 0.97
C LEU A 159 1.08 11.14 -0.39
N VAL A 160 0.40 10.28 -1.12
CA VAL A 160 0.85 9.83 -2.46
C VAL A 160 0.81 11.00 -3.45
N ILE A 161 -0.19 11.88 -3.37
CA ILE A 161 -0.24 13.12 -4.15
C ILE A 161 0.95 14.02 -3.82
N LEU A 162 1.24 14.25 -2.54
CA LEU A 162 2.38 15.05 -2.11
C LEU A 162 3.70 14.48 -2.63
N VAL A 163 3.89 13.17 -2.51
CA VAL A 163 5.07 12.47 -3.02
C VAL A 163 5.17 12.63 -4.54
N GLY A 164 4.07 12.51 -5.27
CA GLY A 164 4.03 12.73 -6.72
C GLY A 164 4.40 14.17 -7.11
N VAL A 165 3.91 15.16 -6.37
CA VAL A 165 4.25 16.58 -6.60
C VAL A 165 5.72 16.87 -6.30
N LEU A 166 6.26 16.35 -5.18
CA LEU A 166 7.68 16.51 -4.84
C LEU A 166 8.58 15.83 -5.87
N LEU A 167 8.19 14.67 -6.37
CA LEU A 167 8.90 13.93 -7.40
C LEU A 167 8.91 14.70 -8.73
N ARG A 168 7.78 15.32 -9.10
CA ARG A 168 7.72 16.25 -10.24
C ARG A 168 8.69 17.43 -10.06
N MET A 169 8.66 18.12 -8.91
CA MET A 169 9.57 19.25 -8.64
C MET A 169 11.05 18.84 -8.67
N TRP A 170 11.35 17.61 -8.23
CA TRP A 170 12.71 17.08 -8.30
C TRP A 170 13.15 16.81 -9.74
N LEU A 171 12.27 16.22 -10.57
CA LEU A 171 12.52 15.96 -11.99
C LEU A 171 12.62 17.25 -12.82
N GLU A 172 11.87 18.31 -12.49
CA GLU A 172 12.02 19.63 -13.10
C GLU A 172 13.44 20.20 -12.88
N ARG A 173 14.06 19.90 -11.73
CA ARG A 173 15.43 20.36 -11.39
C ARG A 173 16.52 19.39 -11.84
N HIS A 174 16.19 18.12 -12.03
CA HIS A 174 17.10 17.06 -12.47
C HIS A 174 16.47 16.32 -13.67
N PRO A 175 16.47 16.96 -14.86
CA PRO A 175 15.84 16.39 -16.04
C PRO A 175 16.48 15.05 -16.38
N SER A 176 15.64 14.03 -16.60
CA SER A 176 16.13 12.71 -17.01
C SER A 176 16.55 12.72 -18.47
N GLU A 177 17.66 12.06 -18.78
CA GLU A 177 18.11 11.84 -20.16
C GLU A 177 17.18 10.90 -20.97
N PHE A 178 16.23 10.24 -20.30
CA PHE A 178 15.32 9.25 -20.88
C PHE A 178 13.87 9.74 -20.82
N GLU A 179 13.11 9.43 -21.88
CA GLU A 179 11.68 9.73 -21.98
C GLU A 179 10.89 8.83 -21.03
N ILE A 180 10.09 9.44 -20.16
CA ILE A 180 9.29 8.75 -19.15
C ILE A 180 7.87 8.56 -19.70
N VAL A 181 7.54 7.34 -20.15
CA VAL A 181 6.22 7.02 -20.77
C VAL A 181 5.54 5.87 -20.03
N GLY A 182 4.27 6.06 -19.66
CA GLY A 182 3.43 5.04 -19.02
C GLY A 182 2.47 4.31 -19.96
N ILE A 183 1.83 3.25 -19.45
CA ILE A 183 0.76 2.55 -20.19
C ILE A 183 -0.39 3.50 -20.53
N VAL A 184 -0.74 4.41 -19.61
CA VAL A 184 -1.80 5.42 -19.81
C VAL A 184 -1.45 6.46 -20.89
N ASP A 185 -0.17 6.62 -21.23
CA ASP A 185 0.28 7.53 -22.29
C ASP A 185 0.27 6.88 -23.69
N THR A 186 0.19 5.55 -23.74
CA THR A 186 0.23 4.76 -25.00
C THR A 186 -1.12 4.22 -25.44
N ALA A 187 -2.16 4.42 -24.63
CA ALA A 187 -3.54 4.00 -24.89
C ALA A 187 -4.36 5.16 -25.48
#